data_AF-A0A346NRU4-F1
#
_entry.id   AF-A0A346NRU4-F1
#
_cell.length_a   1.000
_cell.length_b   1.000
_cell.length_c   1.000
_cell.angle_alpha   90.00
_cell.angle_beta   90.00
_cell.angle_gamma   90.00
#
_symmetry.space_group_name_H-M   'P 1'
#
loop_
_entity.id
_entity.type
_entity.pdbx_description
1 polymer ?
#
loop_
_entity_poly.entity_id
_entity_poly.type
_entity_poly.pdbx_seq_one_letter_code
_entity_poly.pdbx_strand_id
1 'polypeptide(L)'
;MSLAPCLQKVIKNEGASYVQAPFFLSTCKFMERYLTSNEIKSLLQLSNRELKHMRENGLLQFKKVKNRFLYFVPSTNSILNYSLGEQLINWHQKKHGSKISNSPHNVQTIRSLEKLVWDLLLPIERHFGKETVHVTYGFTSTELKRYISKYSSANTYPALDQHASYEKNAKDNSICSRGGAACDFYVLGMPSSDIVKFISKHLEYDRIYYYGADRPLHVSVNLNESTRHLQIMRVSEKGRRYPSKKAFGEAAIKLAKEL
;
A
#
# COMPACT_ATOMS: atom_id res chain seq x y z
N MET A 1 -26.52 -23.16 -26.92
CA MET A 1 -26.24 -22.31 -25.75
C MET A 1 -25.65 -21.01 -26.25
N SER A 2 -26.41 -19.93 -26.10
CA SER A 2 -26.23 -18.62 -26.73
C SER A 2 -25.23 -17.76 -25.94
N LEU A 3 -24.30 -17.12 -26.65
CA LEU A 3 -23.43 -16.04 -26.14
C LEU A 3 -24.00 -14.71 -26.65
N ALA A 4 -24.21 -13.76 -25.73
CA ALA A 4 -24.87 -12.49 -25.98
C ALA A 4 -23.94 -11.46 -26.66
N PRO A 5 -24.45 -10.57 -27.55
CA PRO A 5 -23.67 -9.61 -28.32
C PRO A 5 -23.74 -8.20 -27.73
N CYS A 6 -22.61 -7.57 -27.40
CA CYS A 6 -22.57 -6.12 -27.18
C CYS A 6 -21.15 -5.57 -27.34
N LEU A 7 -20.69 -5.43 -28.58
CA LEU A 7 -19.50 -4.65 -28.94
C LEU A 7 -19.60 -4.28 -30.44
N GLN A 8 -20.46 -3.32 -30.77
CA GLN A 8 -20.41 -2.59 -32.05
C GLN A 8 -21.23 -1.29 -31.99
N LYS A 9 -20.64 -0.21 -32.54
CA LYS A 9 -21.07 1.21 -32.58
C LYS A 9 -20.63 1.99 -31.33
N VAL A 10 -19.83 3.06 -31.42
CA VAL A 10 -20.08 4.28 -32.20
C VAL A 10 -18.75 4.91 -32.68
N ILE A 11 -18.71 5.27 -33.96
CA ILE A 11 -17.75 6.21 -34.58
C ILE A 11 -18.55 7.46 -35.02
N LYS A 12 -17.93 8.65 -34.88
CA LYS A 12 -18.25 9.99 -35.43
C LYS A 12 -19.33 10.84 -34.71
N ASN A 13 -18.89 11.92 -34.04
CA ASN A 13 -18.98 13.30 -34.58
C ASN A 13 -18.39 14.34 -33.60
N GLU A 14 -17.82 15.39 -34.20
CA GLU A 14 -17.24 16.59 -33.60
C GLU A 14 -18.30 17.55 -33.01
N GLY A 15 -17.89 18.46 -32.12
CA GLY A 15 -18.65 19.66 -31.77
C GLY A 15 -18.67 20.00 -30.28
N ALA A 16 -18.03 21.11 -29.91
CA ALA A 16 -17.87 21.61 -28.55
C ALA A 16 -19.18 22.04 -27.86
N SER A 17 -19.25 21.89 -26.54
CA SER A 17 -19.66 22.97 -25.62
C SER A 17 -19.42 22.58 -24.16
N TYR A 18 -18.80 23.48 -23.43
CA TYR A 18 -18.60 23.42 -21.98
C TYR A 18 -19.94 23.57 -21.26
N VAL A 19 -20.25 22.65 -20.35
CA VAL A 19 -21.23 22.88 -19.27
C VAL A 19 -20.62 22.37 -17.97
N GLN A 20 -20.43 23.29 -17.02
CA GLN A 20 -20.08 23.03 -15.62
C GLN A 20 -21.30 22.49 -14.85
N ALA A 21 -21.05 21.48 -14.01
CA ALA A 21 -21.64 21.18 -12.68
C ALA A 21 -21.89 19.67 -12.48
N PRO A 22 -22.03 19.18 -11.25
CA PRO A 22 -21.23 19.39 -10.05
C PRO A 22 -20.57 18.08 -9.58
N PHE A 23 -19.51 18.23 -8.77
CA PHE A 23 -18.82 17.15 -8.08
C PHE A 23 -19.77 16.51 -7.06
N PHE A 24 -20.11 15.21 -7.18
CA PHE A 24 -20.15 14.23 -6.08
C PHE A 24 -20.53 12.81 -6.58
N LEU A 25 -19.61 11.87 -6.33
CA LEU A 25 -19.70 10.41 -6.16
C LEU A 25 -20.59 9.55 -7.07
N SER A 26 -19.94 8.64 -7.80
CA SER A 26 -20.16 7.18 -7.73
C SER A 26 -19.92 6.54 -9.11
N THR A 27 -18.69 6.12 -9.33
CA THR A 27 -18.35 4.93 -10.11
C THR A 27 -16.93 4.56 -9.70
N CYS A 28 -16.67 3.25 -9.60
CA CYS A 28 -15.34 2.70 -9.40
C CYS A 28 -14.47 3.06 -10.62
N LYS A 29 -13.95 4.29 -10.68
CA LYS A 29 -12.85 4.63 -11.58
C LYS A 29 -11.70 3.78 -11.08
N PHE A 30 -11.25 2.81 -11.88
CA PHE A 30 -9.88 2.34 -11.78
C PHE A 30 -9.02 3.59 -11.76
N MET A 31 -8.48 3.96 -10.59
CA MET A 31 -7.49 5.00 -10.50
C MET A 31 -6.33 4.50 -11.34
N GLU A 32 -6.17 5.06 -12.54
CA GLU A 32 -5.07 4.71 -13.41
C GLU A 32 -3.76 4.95 -12.64
N ARG A 33 -3.00 3.88 -12.42
CA ARG A 33 -1.79 3.89 -11.60
C ARG A 33 -0.59 4.25 -12.47
N TYR A 34 0.03 5.39 -12.14
CA TYR A 34 1.15 5.94 -12.90
C TYR A 34 2.36 6.21 -12.03
N LEU A 35 3.53 6.06 -12.64
CA LEU A 35 4.81 6.50 -12.12
C LEU A 35 5.33 7.71 -12.88
N THR A 36 5.98 8.63 -12.17
CA THR A 36 6.78 9.70 -12.76
C THR A 36 8.01 9.12 -13.46
N SER A 37 8.68 9.93 -14.30
CA SER A 37 9.96 9.54 -14.91
C SER A 37 10.99 9.05 -13.89
N ASN A 38 11.05 9.64 -12.69
CA ASN A 38 12.02 9.22 -11.67
C ASN A 38 11.65 7.88 -11.04
N GLU A 39 10.37 7.68 -10.74
CA GLU A 39 9.88 6.43 -10.14
C GLU A 39 9.98 5.25 -11.12
N ILE A 40 9.60 5.42 -12.39
CA ILE A 40 9.69 4.33 -13.38
C ILE A 40 11.13 3.94 -13.69
N LYS A 41 12.05 4.92 -13.73
CA LYS A 41 13.49 4.65 -13.84
C LYS A 41 13.99 3.84 -12.66
N SER A 42 13.59 4.20 -11.44
CA SER A 42 13.98 3.47 -10.25
C SER A 42 13.43 2.05 -10.24
N LEU A 43 12.17 1.87 -10.68
CA LEU A 43 11.52 0.56 -10.76
C LEU A 43 12.19 -0.36 -11.79
N LEU A 44 12.48 0.17 -12.97
CA LEU A 44 13.02 -0.59 -14.10
C LEU A 44 14.56 -0.54 -14.20
N GLN A 45 15.22 0.14 -13.26
CA GLN A 45 16.68 0.36 -13.24
C GLN A 45 17.22 1.01 -14.52
N LEU A 46 16.52 2.03 -15.02
CA LEU A 46 16.85 2.72 -16.28
C LEU A 46 17.57 4.05 -16.07
N SER A 47 18.50 4.34 -16.97
CA SER A 47 19.05 5.68 -17.18
C SER A 47 18.05 6.61 -17.88
N ASN A 48 18.34 7.91 -17.89
CA ASN A 48 17.56 8.89 -18.65
C ASN A 48 17.53 8.60 -20.16
N ARG A 49 18.63 8.07 -20.71
CA ARG A 49 18.74 7.75 -22.14
C ARG A 49 17.87 6.56 -22.51
N GLU A 50 17.92 5.51 -21.71
CA GLU A 50 17.09 4.31 -21.91
C GLU A 50 15.60 4.63 -21.77
N LEU A 51 15.20 5.39 -20.74
CA LEU A 51 13.80 5.81 -20.58
C LEU A 51 13.31 6.61 -21.80
N LYS A 52 14.14 7.51 -22.33
CA LYS A 52 13.81 8.29 -23.53
C LYS A 52 13.65 7.37 -24.74
N HIS A 53 14.62 6.48 -24.96
CA HIS A 53 14.61 5.51 -26.06
C HIS A 53 13.37 4.61 -26.02
N MET A 54 13.07 4.01 -24.87
CA MET A 54 11.89 3.16 -24.71
C MET A 54 10.58 3.92 -24.97
N ARG A 55 10.50 5.18 -24.52
CA ARG A 55 9.33 6.04 -24.77
C ARG A 55 9.16 6.36 -26.27
N GLU A 56 10.24 6.71 -26.96
CA GLU A 56 10.20 7.11 -28.38
C GLU A 56 9.91 5.93 -29.32
N ASN A 57 10.33 4.72 -28.92
CA ASN A 57 10.08 3.49 -29.68
C ASN A 57 8.78 2.78 -29.27
N GLY A 58 7.95 3.38 -28.41
CA GLY A 58 6.66 2.80 -27.98
C GLY A 58 6.77 1.56 -27.08
N LEU A 59 7.97 1.28 -26.53
CA LEU A 59 8.23 0.14 -25.64
C LEU A 59 7.72 0.36 -24.20
N LEU A 60 7.43 1.60 -23.83
CA LEU A 60 6.79 1.94 -22.57
C LEU A 60 5.52 2.74 -22.83
N GLN A 61 4.41 2.27 -22.26
CA GLN A 61 3.16 3.01 -22.29
C GLN A 61 3.24 4.22 -21.33
N PHE A 62 2.78 5.37 -21.79
CA PHE A 62 2.79 6.59 -21.01
C PHE A 62 1.61 7.51 -21.35
N LYS A 63 1.34 8.44 -20.43
CA LYS A 63 0.44 9.57 -20.58
C LYS A 63 1.23 10.87 -20.43
N LYS A 64 1.04 11.80 -21.36
CA LYS A 64 1.63 13.14 -21.25
C LYS A 64 0.62 14.07 -20.57
N VAL A 65 1.04 14.72 -19.48
CA VAL A 65 0.24 15.70 -18.75
C VAL A 65 1.04 16.99 -18.65
N LYS A 66 0.61 18.03 -19.38
CA LYS A 66 1.37 19.28 -19.57
C LYS A 66 2.79 18.95 -20.09
N ASN A 67 3.82 19.31 -19.32
CA ASN A 67 5.23 19.05 -19.64
C ASN A 67 5.83 17.83 -18.91
N ARG A 68 4.98 16.93 -18.38
CA ARG A 68 5.41 15.74 -17.64
C ARG A 68 4.93 14.47 -18.33
N PHE A 69 5.72 13.41 -18.17
CA PHE A 69 5.38 12.06 -18.62
C PHE A 69 5.08 11.18 -17.40
N LEU A 70 3.97 10.46 -17.49
CA LEU A 70 3.49 9.51 -16.50
C LEU A 70 3.45 8.13 -17.16
N TYR A 71 4.06 7.13 -16.53
CA TYR A 71 4.28 5.82 -17.13
C TYR A 71 3.44 4.76 -16.44
N PHE A 72 2.90 3.84 -17.22
CA PHE A 72 2.30 2.63 -16.69
C PHE A 72 3.42 1.64 -16.30
N VAL A 73 3.20 0.85 -15.26
CA VAL A 73 4.09 -0.28 -14.96
C VAL A 73 3.85 -1.37 -16.01
N PRO A 74 4.89 -1.86 -16.71
CA PRO A 74 4.74 -2.96 -17.66
C PRO A 74 4.15 -4.20 -17.00
N SER A 75 3.34 -4.98 -17.72
CA SER A 75 2.70 -6.20 -17.18
C SER A 75 3.69 -7.28 -16.75
N THR A 76 4.93 -7.21 -17.23
CA THR A 76 6.05 -8.08 -16.84
C THR A 76 6.70 -7.69 -15.52
N ASN A 77 6.30 -6.54 -14.96
CA ASN A 77 6.89 -5.96 -13.75
C ASN A 77 5.81 -5.75 -12.68
N SER A 78 6.22 -5.86 -11.42
CA SER A 78 5.37 -5.53 -10.28
C SER A 78 5.88 -4.23 -9.65
N ILE A 79 4.96 -3.42 -9.11
CA ILE A 79 5.34 -2.29 -8.25
C ILE A 79 6.10 -2.76 -7.00
N LEU A 80 6.03 -4.05 -6.66
CA LEU A 80 6.80 -4.62 -5.55
C LEU A 80 8.31 -4.55 -5.77
N ASN A 81 8.77 -4.42 -7.02
CA ASN A 81 10.18 -4.23 -7.34
C ASN A 81 10.64 -2.77 -7.11
N TYR A 82 9.73 -1.86 -6.76
CA TYR A 82 10.09 -0.52 -6.31
C TYR A 82 10.66 -0.57 -4.89
N SER A 83 11.45 0.43 -4.48
CA SER A 83 12.13 0.46 -3.17
C SER A 83 11.18 0.22 -1.99
N LEU A 84 9.95 0.74 -2.04
CA LEU A 84 8.94 0.52 -0.99
C LEU A 84 8.46 -0.94 -0.93
N GLY A 85 8.29 -1.59 -2.09
CA GLY A 85 7.91 -2.99 -2.17
C GLY A 85 9.04 -3.92 -1.71
N GLU A 86 10.28 -3.63 -2.09
CA GLU A 86 11.46 -4.32 -1.60
C GLU A 86 11.57 -4.23 -0.08
N GLN A 87 11.34 -3.05 0.50
CA GLN A 87 11.29 -2.86 1.95
C GLN A 87 10.18 -3.69 2.62
N LEU A 88 9.00 -3.79 2.01
CA LEU A 88 7.90 -4.61 2.52
C LEU A 88 8.23 -6.11 2.57
N ILE A 89 8.94 -6.62 1.57
CA ILE A 89 9.28 -8.05 1.47
C ILE A 89 10.52 -8.35 2.32
N ASN A 90 11.51 -7.48 2.30
CA ASN A 90 12.83 -7.76 2.87
C ASN A 90 13.07 -7.17 4.26
N TRP A 91 12.02 -6.62 4.91
CA TRP A 91 12.12 -6.01 6.26
C TRP A 91 12.84 -6.93 7.28
N HIS A 92 12.65 -8.25 7.15
CA HIS A 92 13.17 -9.23 8.09
C HIS A 92 14.69 -9.40 8.00
N GLN A 93 15.31 -9.10 6.86
CA GLN A 93 16.69 -9.49 6.57
C GLN A 93 17.69 -8.91 7.59
N LYS A 94 17.50 -7.65 7.98
CA LYS A 94 18.35 -6.98 8.98
C LYS A 94 18.15 -7.53 10.40
N LYS A 95 16.94 -8.01 10.72
CA LYS A 95 16.55 -8.42 12.08
C LYS A 95 16.71 -9.92 12.35
N HIS A 96 16.47 -10.74 11.33
CA HIS A 96 16.37 -12.20 11.42
C HIS A 96 17.34 -12.93 10.48
N GLY A 97 18.10 -12.19 9.67
CA GLY A 97 18.99 -12.74 8.65
C GLY A 97 18.29 -13.00 7.30
N SER A 98 19.10 -13.12 6.25
CA SER A 98 18.64 -13.21 4.85
C SER A 98 18.31 -14.63 4.36
N LYS A 99 18.48 -15.66 5.20
CA LYS A 99 18.37 -17.08 4.77
C LYS A 99 16.94 -17.62 4.71
N ILE A 100 15.94 -16.86 5.16
CA ILE A 100 14.54 -17.30 5.22
C ILE A 100 13.80 -16.72 4.04
N SER A 101 13.01 -17.55 3.34
CA SER A 101 12.19 -17.05 2.24
C SER A 101 10.99 -16.28 2.76
N ASN A 102 10.81 -15.05 2.25
CA ASN A 102 9.65 -14.22 2.53
C ASN A 102 8.95 -13.75 1.24
N SER A 103 9.10 -14.51 0.16
CA SER A 103 8.49 -14.17 -1.12
C SER A 103 6.99 -14.53 -1.13
N PRO A 104 6.10 -13.61 -1.52
CA PRO A 104 4.67 -13.89 -1.66
C PRO A 104 4.42 -14.71 -2.93
N HIS A 105 3.71 -15.84 -2.80
CA HIS A 105 3.33 -16.68 -3.95
C HIS A 105 1.81 -16.66 -4.19
N ASN A 106 1.02 -16.33 -3.17
CA ASN A 106 -0.42 -16.21 -3.30
C ASN A 106 -0.80 -14.95 -4.11
N VAL A 107 -1.63 -15.10 -5.14
CA VAL A 107 -2.05 -14.00 -6.02
C VAL A 107 -2.79 -12.88 -5.25
N GLN A 108 -3.61 -13.23 -4.26
CA GLN A 108 -4.30 -12.23 -3.42
C GLN A 108 -3.31 -11.50 -2.50
N THR A 109 -2.31 -12.21 -1.96
CA THR A 109 -1.19 -11.58 -1.21
C THR A 109 -0.42 -10.61 -2.10
N ILE A 110 -0.07 -10.99 -3.32
CA ILE A 110 0.64 -10.09 -4.25
C ILE A 110 -0.21 -8.85 -4.53
N ARG A 111 -1.50 -9.03 -4.88
CA ARG A 111 -2.41 -7.92 -5.16
C ARG A 111 -2.60 -6.97 -3.97
N SER A 112 -2.68 -7.50 -2.75
CA SER A 112 -2.87 -6.70 -1.55
C SER A 112 -1.61 -5.90 -1.20
N LEU A 113 -0.42 -6.48 -1.38
CA LEU A 113 0.86 -5.78 -1.23
C LEU A 113 1.04 -4.70 -2.29
N GLU A 114 0.71 -4.98 -3.55
CA GLU A 114 0.73 -3.96 -4.61
C GLU A 114 -0.26 -2.83 -4.29
N LYS A 115 -1.45 -3.15 -3.79
CA LYS A 115 -2.43 -2.16 -3.33
C LYS A 115 -1.87 -1.31 -2.18
N LEU A 116 -1.20 -1.93 -1.21
CA LEU A 116 -0.55 -1.23 -0.09
C LEU A 116 0.50 -0.22 -0.59
N VAL A 117 1.31 -0.61 -1.58
CA VAL A 117 2.30 0.31 -2.17
C VAL A 117 1.61 1.44 -2.92
N TRP A 118 0.69 1.13 -3.83
CA TRP A 118 0.04 2.12 -4.69
C TRP A 118 -0.84 3.12 -3.96
N ASP A 119 -1.60 2.64 -2.97
CA ASP A 119 -2.67 3.43 -2.37
C ASP A 119 -2.24 4.09 -1.05
N LEU A 120 -1.19 3.56 -0.39
CA LEU A 120 -0.66 4.14 0.85
C LEU A 120 0.80 4.56 0.72
N LEU A 121 1.75 3.64 0.56
CA LEU A 121 3.17 3.96 0.75
C LEU A 121 3.69 4.95 -0.29
N LEU A 122 3.34 4.80 -1.56
CA LEU A 122 3.79 5.68 -2.63
C LEU A 122 3.18 7.09 -2.49
N PRO A 123 1.88 7.28 -2.22
CA PRO A 123 1.32 8.59 -1.86
C PRO A 123 1.97 9.24 -0.63
N ILE A 124 2.27 8.46 0.41
CA ILE A 124 2.97 8.95 1.61
C ILE A 124 4.38 9.43 1.24
N GLU A 125 5.16 8.63 0.49
CA GLU A 125 6.49 9.01 0.01
C GLU A 125 6.43 10.27 -0.86
N ARG A 126 5.45 10.37 -1.77
CA ARG A 126 5.27 11.56 -2.61
C ARG A 126 4.95 12.81 -1.80
N HIS A 127 4.26 12.67 -0.67
CA HIS A 127 3.89 13.80 0.19
C HIS A 127 5.03 14.24 1.10
N PHE A 128 5.69 13.30 1.78
CA PHE A 128 6.72 13.61 2.77
C PHE A 128 8.16 13.64 2.22
N GLY A 129 8.36 13.13 1.00
CA GLY A 129 9.64 13.14 0.30
C GLY A 129 10.12 11.74 -0.07
N LYS A 130 10.82 11.66 -1.20
CA LYS A 130 11.40 10.40 -1.69
C LYS A 130 12.36 9.81 -0.66
N GLU A 131 12.37 8.48 -0.50
CA GLU A 131 13.28 7.76 0.40
C GLU A 131 13.15 8.12 1.89
N THR A 132 12.05 8.78 2.29
CA THR A 132 11.79 9.10 3.71
C THR A 132 11.02 8.01 4.45
N VAL A 133 10.30 7.14 3.70
CA VAL A 133 9.48 6.05 4.26
C VAL A 133 10.36 4.83 4.52
N HIS A 134 10.38 4.40 5.78
CA HIS A 134 11.15 3.24 6.24
C HIS A 134 10.26 2.17 6.86
N VAL A 135 10.11 1.04 6.18
CA VAL A 135 9.36 -0.11 6.70
C VAL A 135 10.17 -0.82 7.78
N THR A 136 9.53 -1.03 8.93
CA THR A 136 10.11 -1.72 10.10
C THR A 136 9.55 -3.13 10.30
N TYR A 137 8.32 -3.36 9.84
CA TYR A 137 7.66 -4.66 9.84
C TYR A 137 6.73 -4.73 8.62
N GLY A 138 6.96 -5.68 7.72
CA GLY A 138 6.27 -5.77 6.43
C GLY A 138 5.55 -7.11 6.26
N PHE A 139 5.46 -7.59 5.02
CA PHE A 139 4.86 -8.88 4.71
C PHE A 139 5.55 -10.00 5.51
N THR A 140 4.79 -10.94 6.05
CA THR A 140 5.34 -12.09 6.80
C THR A 140 4.72 -13.37 6.28
N SER A 141 5.49 -14.11 5.47
CA SER A 141 5.11 -15.42 4.93
C SER A 141 4.87 -16.45 6.05
N THR A 142 4.20 -17.55 5.72
CA THR A 142 4.03 -18.67 6.65
C THR A 142 5.37 -19.21 7.16
N GLU A 143 6.39 -19.26 6.29
CA GLU A 143 7.73 -19.72 6.64
C GLU A 143 8.42 -18.76 7.62
N LEU A 144 8.41 -17.46 7.31
CA LEU A 144 8.99 -16.44 8.17
C LEU A 144 8.26 -16.37 9.51
N LYS A 145 6.93 -16.48 9.51
CA LYS A 145 6.13 -16.53 10.74
C LYS A 145 6.55 -17.70 11.63
N ARG A 146 6.70 -18.90 11.07
CA ARG A 146 7.17 -20.09 11.81
C ARG A 146 8.56 -19.87 12.39
N TYR A 147 9.46 -19.23 11.64
CA TYR A 147 10.79 -18.89 12.14
C TYR A 147 10.72 -17.92 13.32
N ILE A 148 10.00 -16.80 13.17
CA ILE A 148 9.86 -15.78 14.21
C ILE A 148 9.24 -16.38 15.47
N SER A 149 8.17 -17.20 15.35
CA SER A 149 7.56 -17.84 16.51
C SER A 149 8.51 -18.80 17.25
N LYS A 150 9.45 -19.43 16.54
CA LYS A 150 10.42 -20.37 17.16
C LYS A 150 11.59 -19.66 17.83
N TYR A 151 12.11 -18.60 17.23
CA TYR A 151 13.38 -17.98 17.64
C TYR A 151 13.24 -16.55 18.20
N SER A 152 12.08 -15.90 18.06
CA SER A 152 11.85 -14.51 18.43
C SER A 152 10.36 -14.25 18.76
N SER A 153 9.80 -14.99 19.71
CA SER A 153 8.36 -15.07 20.01
C SER A 153 7.73 -13.83 20.68
N ALA A 154 8.41 -12.68 20.68
CA ALA A 154 7.90 -11.48 21.35
C ALA A 154 6.70 -10.86 20.60
N ASN A 155 5.59 -10.68 21.31
CA ASN A 155 4.47 -9.75 21.01
C ASN A 155 3.86 -9.80 19.59
N THR A 156 3.59 -10.98 19.05
CA THR A 156 2.74 -11.11 17.84
C THR A 156 1.36 -11.65 18.22
N TYR A 157 0.29 -10.91 17.88
CA TYR A 157 -1.07 -11.42 18.00
C TYR A 157 -1.44 -12.15 16.70
N PRO A 158 -1.38 -13.49 16.63
CA PRO A 158 -1.14 -14.15 15.36
C PRO A 158 -2.36 -14.23 14.43
N ALA A 159 -3.59 -14.11 14.95
CA ALA A 159 -4.82 -14.44 14.21
C ALA A 159 -5.41 -13.25 13.43
N LEU A 160 -5.07 -12.01 13.81
CA LEU A 160 -5.60 -10.79 13.21
C LEU A 160 -4.51 -9.95 12.53
N ASP A 161 -3.37 -10.59 12.31
CA ASP A 161 -2.15 -9.99 11.80
C ASP A 161 -2.22 -9.86 10.27
N GLN A 162 -2.58 -8.68 9.78
CA GLN A 162 -2.66 -8.37 8.35
C GLN A 162 -1.28 -8.39 7.66
N HIS A 163 -0.16 -8.54 8.39
CA HIS A 163 1.16 -8.76 7.80
C HIS A 163 1.28 -10.12 7.12
N ALA A 164 0.50 -11.12 7.56
CA ALA A 164 0.41 -12.42 6.89
C ALA A 164 -0.47 -12.39 5.63
N SER A 165 -1.14 -11.27 5.36
CA SER A 165 -2.02 -11.11 4.20
C SER A 165 -3.00 -12.28 3.99
N TYR A 166 -3.04 -12.86 2.79
CA TYR A 166 -3.87 -14.00 2.42
C TYR A 166 -3.12 -15.34 2.51
N GLU A 167 -1.99 -15.39 3.24
CA GLU A 167 -1.24 -16.61 3.42
C GLU A 167 -2.02 -17.63 4.26
N LYS A 168 -1.80 -18.91 3.95
CA LYS A 168 -2.41 -20.04 4.63
C LYS A 168 -1.37 -20.82 5.42
N ASN A 169 -1.80 -21.42 6.53
CA ASN A 169 -0.95 -22.30 7.31
C ASN A 169 -0.85 -23.70 6.68
N ALA A 170 -0.07 -24.59 7.29
CA ALA A 170 0.12 -25.96 6.81
C ALA A 170 -1.17 -26.82 6.77
N LYS A 171 -2.26 -26.36 7.41
CA LYS A 171 -3.59 -27.00 7.38
C LYS A 171 -4.53 -26.33 6.37
N ASP A 172 -4.01 -25.52 5.44
CA ASP A 172 -4.76 -24.73 4.46
C ASP A 172 -5.75 -23.72 5.06
N ASN A 173 -5.64 -23.42 6.36
CA ASN A 173 -6.45 -22.40 7.01
C ASN A 173 -5.81 -21.02 6.83
N SER A 174 -6.63 -19.98 6.61
CA SER A 174 -6.15 -18.60 6.56
C SER A 174 -5.40 -18.25 7.84
N ILE A 175 -4.22 -17.63 7.71
CA ILE A 175 -3.44 -17.15 8.84
C ILE A 175 -4.07 -15.88 9.42
N CYS A 176 -4.61 -15.01 8.56
CA CYS A 176 -5.29 -13.78 8.95
C CYS A 176 -6.74 -13.83 8.49
N SER A 177 -7.67 -13.86 9.45
CA SER A 177 -9.10 -13.89 9.11
C SER A 177 -9.61 -12.57 8.50
N ARG A 178 -8.86 -11.46 8.66
CA ARG A 178 -9.21 -10.14 8.08
C ARG A 178 -8.82 -10.01 6.61
N GLY A 179 -7.85 -10.78 6.14
CA GLY A 179 -7.20 -10.56 4.84
C GLY A 179 -6.53 -9.17 4.75
N GLY A 180 -6.34 -8.70 3.52
CA GLY A 180 -5.67 -7.43 3.24
C GLY A 180 -4.15 -7.54 3.33
N ALA A 181 -3.45 -6.41 3.46
CA ALA A 181 -2.01 -6.36 3.73
C ALA A 181 -1.70 -5.20 4.65
N ALA A 182 -0.67 -5.33 5.47
CA ALA A 182 -0.25 -4.29 6.40
C ALA A 182 1.26 -4.08 6.42
N CYS A 183 1.65 -2.93 6.95
CA CYS A 183 3.03 -2.62 7.30
C CYS A 183 3.11 -1.68 8.50
N ASP A 184 4.22 -1.77 9.22
CA ASP A 184 4.63 -0.81 10.23
C ASP A 184 5.82 -0.02 9.68
N PHE A 185 5.74 1.31 9.70
CA PHE A 185 6.78 2.16 9.13
C PHE A 185 6.93 3.47 9.91
N TYR A 186 8.00 4.20 9.67
CA TYR A 186 8.13 5.61 10.05
C TYR A 186 8.53 6.44 8.84
N VAL A 187 8.32 7.76 8.95
CA VAL A 187 8.84 8.74 7.98
C VAL A 187 9.94 9.53 8.67
N LEU A 188 11.11 9.60 8.05
CA LEU A 188 12.27 10.29 8.63
C LEU A 188 11.94 11.75 8.92
N GLY A 189 12.20 12.19 10.16
CA GLY A 189 11.97 13.57 10.60
C GLY A 189 10.50 13.95 10.81
N MET A 190 9.56 13.01 10.70
CA MET A 190 8.13 13.28 10.84
C MET A 190 7.53 12.48 12.00
N PRO A 191 6.79 13.14 12.92
CA PRO A 191 6.08 12.42 13.98
C PRO A 191 4.92 11.61 13.37
N SER A 192 4.68 10.42 13.90
CA SER A 192 3.62 9.53 13.41
C SER A 192 2.23 10.16 13.49
N SER A 193 2.00 11.14 14.37
CA SER A 193 0.75 11.91 14.44
C SER A 193 0.43 12.62 13.11
N ASP A 194 1.44 13.21 12.47
CA ASP A 194 1.26 13.98 11.23
C ASP A 194 1.03 13.05 10.04
N ILE A 195 1.69 11.89 10.05
CA ILE A 195 1.44 10.81 9.09
C ILE A 195 -0.02 10.33 9.22
N VAL A 196 -0.52 10.10 10.44
CA VAL A 196 -1.92 9.70 10.66
C VAL A 196 -2.89 10.77 10.16
N LYS A 197 -2.65 12.06 10.46
CA LYS A 197 -3.48 13.17 9.97
C LYS A 197 -3.55 13.19 8.44
N PHE A 198 -2.41 13.00 7.78
CA PHE A 198 -2.35 12.93 6.32
C PHE A 198 -3.15 11.73 5.77
N ILE A 199 -2.84 10.51 6.23
CA ILE A 199 -3.49 9.28 5.75
C ILE A 199 -4.99 9.36 5.99
N SER A 200 -5.43 9.68 7.21
CA SER A 200 -6.85 9.71 7.56
C SER A 200 -7.64 10.68 6.69
N LYS A 201 -7.05 11.82 6.33
CA LYS A 201 -7.73 12.86 5.55
C LYS A 201 -7.70 12.63 4.04
N HIS A 202 -6.64 12.02 3.52
CA HIS A 202 -6.34 12.05 2.08
C HIS A 202 -6.31 10.69 1.40
N LEU A 203 -6.18 9.59 2.14
CA LEU A 203 -5.98 8.26 1.58
C LEU A 203 -7.06 7.28 2.05
N GLU A 204 -7.29 6.26 1.23
CA GLU A 204 -8.09 5.09 1.60
C GLU A 204 -7.22 4.07 2.33
N TYR A 205 -7.66 3.64 3.50
CA TYR A 205 -6.96 2.67 4.35
C TYR A 205 -7.98 1.78 5.06
N ASP A 206 -7.61 0.53 5.32
CA ASP A 206 -8.42 -0.35 6.15
C ASP A 206 -8.25 0.01 7.63
N ARG A 207 -7.02 -0.06 8.16
CA ARG A 207 -6.76 0.20 9.58
C ARG A 207 -5.50 1.01 9.81
N ILE A 208 -5.52 1.80 10.88
CA ILE A 208 -4.37 2.47 11.46
C ILE A 208 -4.31 2.10 12.95
N TYR A 209 -3.15 1.65 13.42
CA TYR A 209 -2.85 1.59 14.86
C TYR A 209 -1.73 2.57 15.19
N TYR A 210 -2.07 3.59 15.97
CA TYR A 210 -1.15 4.64 16.39
C TYR A 210 -0.58 4.34 17.78
N TYR A 211 0.74 4.28 17.90
CA TYR A 211 1.44 3.89 19.13
C TYR A 211 2.16 5.05 19.84
N GLY A 212 1.96 6.30 19.39
CA GLY A 212 2.68 7.48 19.84
C GLY A 212 3.53 8.10 18.72
N ALA A 213 3.92 9.36 18.89
CA ALA A 213 4.57 10.17 17.86
C ALA A 213 5.92 9.58 17.41
N ASP A 214 6.68 9.01 18.35
CA ASP A 214 8.04 8.48 18.12
C ASP A 214 8.06 6.97 17.85
N ARG A 215 6.91 6.38 17.48
CA ARG A 215 6.78 4.94 17.23
C ARG A 215 6.37 4.69 15.78
N PRO A 216 6.82 3.58 15.17
CA PRO A 216 6.32 3.18 13.86
C PRO A 216 4.79 3.10 13.83
N LEU A 217 4.22 3.60 12.76
CA LEU A 217 2.78 3.57 12.49
C LEU A 217 2.41 2.28 11.79
N HIS A 218 1.40 1.57 12.28
CA HIS A 218 0.80 0.46 11.56
C HIS A 218 -0.30 0.97 10.63
N VAL A 219 -0.26 0.54 9.37
CA VAL A 219 -1.31 0.81 8.38
C VAL A 219 -1.64 -0.44 7.58
N SER A 220 -2.89 -0.57 7.15
CA SER A 220 -3.30 -1.69 6.32
C SER A 220 -4.28 -1.29 5.22
N VAL A 221 -4.40 -2.14 4.21
CA VAL A 221 -5.41 -2.09 3.15
C VAL A 221 -6.18 -3.40 3.09
N ASN A 222 -7.40 -3.38 2.56
CA ASN A 222 -8.14 -4.58 2.18
C ASN A 222 -8.40 -4.57 0.66
N LEU A 223 -8.51 -5.76 0.04
CA LEU A 223 -8.85 -5.84 -1.39
C LEU A 223 -10.32 -5.48 -1.66
N ASN A 224 -11.18 -5.68 -0.67
CA ASN A 224 -12.60 -5.40 -0.76
C ASN A 224 -12.89 -4.01 -0.16
N GLU A 225 -13.59 -3.96 0.97
CA GLU A 225 -13.97 -2.72 1.63
C GLU A 225 -12.93 -2.30 2.67
N SER A 226 -12.70 -0.99 2.75
CA SER A 226 -11.82 -0.38 3.74
C SER A 226 -12.62 0.06 4.96
N THR A 227 -12.27 -0.43 6.15
CA THR A 227 -13.02 -0.07 7.38
C THR A 227 -12.73 1.35 7.88
N ARG A 228 -11.67 2.00 7.38
CA ARG A 228 -11.16 3.31 7.84
C ARG A 228 -11.09 3.40 9.36
N HIS A 229 -10.61 2.33 9.99
CA HIS A 229 -10.51 2.19 11.44
C HIS A 229 -9.22 2.83 11.96
N LEU A 230 -9.33 3.84 12.83
CA LEU A 230 -8.20 4.40 13.57
C LEU A 230 -8.29 3.96 15.04
N GLN A 231 -7.26 3.27 15.53
CA GLN A 231 -7.11 2.86 16.92
C GLN A 231 -5.89 3.54 17.54
N ILE A 232 -6.10 4.28 18.64
CA ILE A 232 -5.02 4.79 19.48
C ILE A 232 -4.63 3.71 20.49
N MET A 233 -3.35 3.38 20.53
CA MET A 233 -2.75 2.45 21.47
C MET A 233 -1.98 3.23 22.53
N ARG A 234 -2.21 2.93 23.81
CA ARG A 234 -1.50 3.53 24.94
C ARG A 234 -0.69 2.47 25.68
N VAL A 235 0.24 2.94 26.50
CA VAL A 235 1.04 2.10 27.40
C VAL A 235 0.63 2.45 28.83
N SER A 236 0.33 1.45 29.66
CA SER A 236 0.06 1.68 31.07
C SER A 236 1.34 1.99 31.83
N GLU A 237 1.23 2.48 33.06
CA GLU A 237 2.39 2.69 33.96
C GLU A 237 3.23 1.41 34.13
N LYS A 238 2.58 0.23 34.06
CA LYS A 238 3.23 -1.09 34.12
C LYS A 238 3.83 -1.56 32.77
N GLY A 239 3.90 -0.68 31.76
CA GLY A 239 4.48 -0.99 30.44
C GLY A 239 3.60 -1.81 29.50
N ARG A 240 2.35 -2.14 29.88
CA ARG A 240 1.45 -2.96 29.04
C ARG A 240 0.73 -2.10 28.00
N ARG A 241 0.75 -2.52 26.74
CA ARG A 241 -0.03 -1.90 25.66
C ARG A 241 -1.52 -2.21 25.81
N TYR A 242 -2.37 -1.21 25.62
CA TYR A 242 -3.82 -1.36 25.60
C TYR A 242 -4.49 -0.42 24.59
N PRO A 243 -5.61 -0.82 23.96
CA PRO A 243 -6.38 0.04 23.08
C PRO A 243 -7.12 1.13 23.90
N SER A 244 -6.99 2.38 23.48
CA SER A 244 -7.73 3.53 24.03
C SER A 244 -8.81 3.97 23.04
N LYS A 245 -8.91 5.26 22.71
CA LYS A 245 -9.88 5.80 21.73
C LYS A 245 -9.75 5.09 20.37
N LYS A 246 -10.89 4.86 19.73
CA LYS A 246 -11.00 4.39 18.35
C LYS A 246 -12.12 5.11 17.61
N ALA A 247 -11.99 5.19 16.30
CA ALA A 247 -13.02 5.76 15.42
C ALA A 247 -12.97 5.11 14.04
N PHE A 248 -14.04 5.29 13.27
CA PHE A 248 -14.23 4.71 11.94
C PHE A 248 -14.69 5.79 10.95
N GLY A 249 -14.40 5.62 9.66
CA GLY A 249 -14.85 6.54 8.60
C GLY A 249 -14.52 8.00 8.89
N GLU A 250 -15.48 8.90 8.71
CA GLU A 250 -15.29 10.34 8.94
C GLU A 250 -14.97 10.71 10.40
N ALA A 251 -15.40 9.89 11.37
CA ALA A 251 -15.02 10.09 12.77
C ALA A 251 -13.53 9.83 12.99
N ALA A 252 -12.89 8.97 12.18
CA ALA A 252 -11.45 8.74 12.25
C ALA A 252 -10.65 9.98 11.85
N ILE A 253 -11.14 10.80 10.91
CA ILE A 253 -10.52 12.08 10.56
C ILE A 253 -10.56 13.05 11.75
N LYS A 254 -11.68 13.09 12.49
CA LYS A 254 -11.81 13.93 13.69
C LYS A 254 -10.83 13.47 14.78
N LEU A 255 -10.80 12.17 15.05
CA LEU A 255 -9.87 11.60 16.04
C LEU A 255 -8.41 11.83 15.66
N ALA A 256 -8.04 11.73 14.38
CA ALA A 256 -6.68 12.01 13.91
C ALA A 256 -6.23 13.45 14.18
N LYS A 257 -7.15 14.43 14.15
CA LYS A 257 -6.85 15.84 14.46
C LYS A 257 -6.54 16.09 15.93
N GLU A 258 -6.95 15.18 16.82
CA GLU A 258 -6.68 15.26 18.27
C GLU A 258 -5.28 14.71 18.64
N LEU A 259 -4.54 14.13 17.69
CA LEU A 259 -3.22 13.53 17.90
C LEU A 259 -2.07 14.53 17.98
#